data_AF-A0A9P5RFJ5-F1
#
_entry.id   AF-A0A9P5RFJ5-F1
#
_cell.length_a   1.000
_cell.length_b   1.000
_cell.length_c   1.000
_cell.angle_alpha   90.00
_cell.angle_beta   90.00
_cell.angle_gamma   90.00
#
_symmetry.space_group_name_H-M   'P 1'
#
loop_
_entity.id
_entity.type
_entity.pdbx_description
1 polymer ?
#
loop_
_entity_poly.entity_id
_entity_poly.type
_entity_poly.pdbx_seq_one_letter_code
_entity_poly.pdbx_strand_id
1 'polypeptide(L)' 'MTEQKQEYTADKEFVDEKYDAERQSVVLEEEENSPIPEVAAIVSNKDDPNVPVMTFRYYLMAVLFSCVLSFFN' A
#
# COMPACT_ATOMS: atom_id res chain seq x y z
N MET A 1 6.82 -35.82 38.69
CA MET A 1 7.31 -34.41 38.65
C MET A 1 7.81 -34.00 37.27
N THR A 2 8.37 -34.92 36.47
CA THR A 2 8.84 -34.68 35.10
C THR A 2 7.69 -34.53 34.08
N GLU A 3 6.63 -35.32 34.20
CA GLU A 3 5.48 -35.31 33.26
C GLU A 3 4.73 -33.97 33.25
N GLN A 4 4.40 -33.41 34.41
CA GLN A 4 3.75 -32.09 34.50
C GLN A 4 4.60 -30.96 33.94
N LYS A 5 5.93 -31.11 33.96
CA LYS A 5 6.86 -30.13 33.40
C LYS A 5 6.90 -30.21 31.87
N GLN A 6 6.75 -31.41 31.31
CA GLN A 6 6.66 -31.62 29.86
C GLN A 6 5.34 -31.11 29.31
N GLU A 7 4.22 -31.38 29.99
CA GLU A 7 2.89 -30.87 29.60
C GLU A 7 2.86 -29.33 29.59
N TYR A 8 3.36 -28.69 30.66
CA TYR A 8 3.47 -27.23 30.73
C TYR A 8 4.35 -26.61 29.63
N THR A 9 5.39 -27.33 29.19
CA THR A 9 6.27 -26.83 28.13
C THR A 9 5.60 -26.93 26.76
N ALA A 10 4.90 -28.04 26.50
CA ALA A 10 4.15 -28.25 25.26
C ALA A 10 2.99 -27.25 25.10
N ASP A 11 2.24 -26.98 26.18
CA ASP A 11 1.16 -25.99 26.14
C ASP A 11 1.68 -24.58 25.87
N LYS A 12 2.84 -24.23 26.44
CA LYS A 12 3.47 -22.93 26.22
C LYS A 12 3.94 -22.78 24.77
N GLU A 13 4.56 -23.81 24.21
CA GLU A 13 4.98 -23.82 22.80
C GLU A 13 3.79 -23.67 21.85
N PHE A 14 2.67 -24.34 22.14
CA PHE A 14 1.44 -24.23 21.34
C PHE A 14 0.79 -22.84 21.38
N VAL A 15 0.84 -22.17 22.54
CA VAL A 15 0.29 -20.80 22.70
C VAL A 15 1.15 -19.77 21.96
N ASP A 16 2.48 -19.88 22.04
CA ASP A 16 3.40 -18.99 21.34
C ASP A 16 3.25 -19.15 19.82
N GLU A 17 3.11 -20.37 19.29
CA GLU A 17 2.89 -20.63 17.85
C GLU A 17 1.59 -19.99 17.33
N LYS A 18 0.49 -20.08 18.10
CA LYS A 18 -0.77 -19.42 17.74
C LYS A 18 -0.67 -17.89 17.74
N TYR A 19 0.04 -17.33 18.71
CA TYR A 19 0.20 -15.89 18.83
C TYR A 19 1.01 -15.30 17.67
N ASP A 20 2.06 -16.00 17.23
CA ASP A 20 2.87 -15.62 16.08
C ASP A 20 2.08 -15.75 14.76
N ALA A 21 1.27 -16.81 14.61
CA ALA A 21 0.41 -16.99 13.45
C ALA A 21 -0.67 -15.90 13.31
N GLU A 22 -1.33 -15.52 14.41
CA GLU A 22 -2.32 -14.44 14.40
C GLU A 22 -1.68 -13.09 14.07
N ARG A 23 -0.52 -12.77 14.66
CA ARG A 23 0.23 -11.55 14.31
C ARG A 23 0.65 -11.52 12.86
N GLN A 24 1.08 -12.65 12.31
CA GLN A 24 1.45 -12.75 10.91
C GLN A 24 0.23 -12.57 9.99
N SER A 25 -0.96 -13.04 10.38
CA SER A 25 -2.19 -12.78 9.61
C SER A 25 -2.63 -11.31 9.63
N VAL A 26 -2.50 -10.61 10.77
CA VAL A 26 -2.86 -9.19 10.90
C VAL A 26 -1.94 -8.30 10.06
N VAL A 27 -0.65 -8.63 9.98
CA VAL A 27 0.32 -7.89 9.15
C VAL A 27 0.05 -8.08 7.65
N LEU A 28 -0.55 -9.19 7.23
CA LEU A 28 -0.88 -9.45 5.84
C LEU A 28 -2.18 -8.77 5.37
N GLU A 29 -3.14 -8.52 6.26
CA GLU A 29 -4.41 -7.86 5.92
C GLU A 29 -4.30 -6.34 5.75
N GLU A 30 -3.37 -5.67 6.44
CA GLU A 30 -3.18 -4.21 6.33
C GLU A 30 -2.51 -3.78 5.00
N GLU A 31 -2.04 -4.73 4.17
CA GLU A 31 -1.36 -4.47 2.90
C GLU A 31 -2.21 -4.83 1.66
N GLU A 32 -3.55 -4.91 1.76
CA GLU A 32 -4.38 -5.11 0.57
C GLU A 32 -4.55 -3.79 -0.21
N ASN A 33 -3.70 -3.61 -1.24
CA ASN A 33 -3.53 -2.40 -2.08
C ASN A 33 -4.83 -1.86 -2.74
N SER A 34 -5.88 -2.68 -2.85
CA SER A 34 -7.20 -2.26 -3.30
C SER A 34 -8.22 -3.39 -3.05
N PRO A 35 -9.49 -3.09 -2.71
CA PRO A 35 -10.55 -4.09 -2.53
C PRO A 35 -10.86 -4.95 -3.77
N ILE A 36 -10.37 -4.53 -4.94
CA ILE A 36 -10.49 -5.24 -6.21
C ILE A 36 -9.08 -5.72 -6.61
N PRO A 37 -8.85 -7.04 -6.76
CA PRO A 37 -7.51 -7.60 -6.97
C PRO A 37 -6.91 -7.20 -8.32
N GLU A 38 -7.75 -7.06 -9.35
CA GLU A 38 -7.36 -6.59 -10.68
C GLU A 38 -6.80 -5.17 -10.65
N VAL A 39 -7.33 -4.32 -9.77
CA VAL A 39 -6.90 -2.92 -9.60
C VAL A 39 -5.62 -2.86 -8.79
N ALA A 40 -5.50 -3.68 -7.74
CA ALA A 40 -4.29 -3.80 -6.93
C ALA A 40 -3.06 -4.23 -7.75
N ALA A 41 -3.26 -5.07 -8.78
CA ALA A 41 -2.19 -5.57 -9.63
C ALA A 41 -1.70 -4.55 -10.69
N ILE A 42 -2.53 -3.58 -11.07
CA ILE A 42 -2.24 -2.66 -12.19
C ILE A 42 -1.97 -1.22 -11.73
N VAL A 43 -2.43 -0.83 -10.52
CA VAL A 43 -2.28 0.54 -10.00
C VAL A 43 -1.17 0.57 -8.94
N SER A 44 -0.14 1.37 -9.20
CA SER A 44 0.94 1.63 -8.25
C SER A 44 0.47 2.61 -7.17
N ASN A 45 0.62 2.24 -5.91
CA ASN A 45 0.26 3.09 -4.75
C ASN A 45 1.32 4.15 -4.40
N LYS A 46 2.39 4.25 -5.20
CA LYS A 46 3.42 5.29 -5.05
C LYS A 46 3.09 6.59 -5.75
N ASP A 47 1.91 6.67 -6.37
CA ASP A 47 1.42 7.94 -6.92
C ASP A 47 1.05 8.86 -5.75
N ASP A 48 1.75 9.99 -5.65
CA ASP A 48 1.49 11.01 -4.63
C ASP A 48 0.25 11.84 -5.03
N PRO A 49 -0.86 11.77 -4.27
CA PRO A 49 -2.07 12.52 -4.60
C PRO A 49 -1.92 14.04 -4.39
N ASN A 50 -0.84 14.50 -3.76
CA ASN A 50 -0.55 15.92 -3.59
C ASN A 50 0.28 16.50 -4.73
N VAL A 51 0.79 15.68 -5.66
CA VAL A 51 1.51 16.25 -6.80
C VAL A 51 0.52 17.02 -7.67
N PRO A 52 0.75 18.33 -7.90
CA PRO A 52 -0.18 19.13 -8.68
C PRO A 52 -0.23 18.61 -10.12
N VAL A 53 -1.43 18.17 -10.53
CA VAL A 53 -1.75 17.62 -11.86
C VAL A 53 -1.52 18.62 -13.00
N MET A 54 -1.26 19.89 -12.66
CA MET A 54 -0.73 20.91 -13.57
C MET A 54 0.74 20.64 -13.85
N THR A 55 1.00 19.50 -14.49
CA THR A 55 2.34 19.06 -14.89
C THR A 55 2.97 20.07 -15.86
N PHE A 56 4.30 20.04 -15.96
CA PHE A 56 5.06 20.81 -16.95
C PHE A 56 4.44 20.76 -18.36
N ARG A 57 3.90 19.60 -18.76
CA ARG A 57 3.25 19.42 -20.06
C ARG A 57 2.05 20.37 -20.26
N TYR A 58 1.22 20.57 -19.23
CA TYR A 58 0.08 21.48 -19.31
C TYR A 58 0.55 22.94 -19.48
N TYR A 59 1.47 23.39 -18.63
CA TYR A 59 1.98 24.77 -18.70
C TYR A 59 2.73 25.06 -19.98
N LEU A 60 3.51 24.10 -20.48
CA LEU A 60 4.21 24.21 -21.77
C LEU A 60 3.22 24.45 -22.91
N MET A 61 2.14 23.66 -22.98
CA MET A 61 1.11 23.82 -24.01
C MET A 61 0.35 25.14 -23.83
N ALA A 62 -0.04 25.47 -22.60
CA ALA A 62 -0.80 26.69 -22.29
C ALA A 62 -0.02 27.95 -22.70
N VAL A 63 1.26 28.07 -22.31
CA VAL A 63 2.11 29.21 -22.69
C VAL A 63 2.31 29.26 -24.21
N LEU A 64 2.58 28.12 -24.84
CA LEU A 64 2.75 28.05 -26.30
C LEU A 64 1.50 28.56 -27.03
N PHE A 65 0.31 28.08 -26.65
CA PHE A 65 -0.94 28.53 -27.25
C PHE A 65 -1.25 29.99 -26.94
N SER A 66 -0.97 30.48 -25.73
CA SER A 66 -1.11 31.90 -25.40
C SER A 66 -0.21 32.78 -26.27
N CYS A 67 1.04 32.39 -26.49
CA CYS A 67 1.94 33.11 -27.40
C CYS A 67 1.42 33.10 -28.84
N VAL A 68 0.95 31.97 -29.36
CA VAL A 68 0.44 31.87 -30.73
C VAL A 68 -0.83 32.71 -30.91
N LEU A 69 -1.76 32.63 -29.95
CA LEU A 69 -3.06 33.32 -30.02
C LEU A 69 -2.97 34.81 -29.70
N SER A 70 -1.93 35.27 -28.99
CA SER A 70 -1.71 36.69 -28.67
C SER A 70 -1.65 37.61 -29.90
N PHE A 71 -1.39 37.06 -31.09
CA PHE A 71 -1.27 37.81 -32.34
C PHE A 71 -2.55 37.79 -33.19
N PHE A 72 -3.56 37.01 -32.80
CA PHE A 72 -4.87 36.99 -33.43
C PHE A 72 -5.80 37.93 -32.66
N ASN A 73 -6.22 39.02 -33.31
CA ASN A 73 -7.17 40.01 -32.79
C ASN A 73 -8.60 39.63 -33.17
#